data_AF-A0A2A7GWS4-F1
#
_entry.id   AF-A0A2A7GWS4-F1
#
_cell.length_a   1.000
_cell.length_b   1.000
_cell.length_c   1.000
_cell.angle_alpha   90.00
_cell.angle_beta   90.00
_cell.angle_gamma   90.00
#
_symmetry.space_group_name_H-M   'P 1'
#
loop_
_entity.id
_entity.type
_entity.pdbx_description
1 polymer ?
#
loop_
_entity_poly.entity_id
_entity_poly.type
_entity_poly.pdbx_seq_one_letter_code
_entity_poly.pdbx_strand_id
1 'polypeptide(L)'
;MTNDEGVWNIKMLKRYGIRIMMTCLLVAALCVTWQAFTGVSLVDIIKTYKERDVKEVHAAEMKKQVVPSKEVINALEQANDWSKYRVMEMTATGYTSGAESTGKSPGHPEYGITYSGVKAKRDLYSTIAADLRVFPIGTILFVPGYGYGVVADKGGAIKGNRLDLYYETVQDVYSQWGKKKVNVYVVKMGNGKLSEDQLTMLNQDETMQVFRGQYLKQR
;
A
#
# COMPACT_ATOMS: atom_id res chain seq x y z
N MET A 1 -36.92 53.20 47.50
CA MET A 1 -35.69 52.37 47.44
C MET A 1 -35.81 51.44 46.24
N THR A 2 -35.34 51.86 45.07
CA THR A 2 -35.02 51.02 43.90
C THR A 2 -34.60 51.99 42.79
N ASN A 3 -33.32 51.98 42.38
CA ASN A 3 -32.86 52.30 41.00
C ASN A 3 -31.33 52.49 40.85
N ASP A 4 -30.52 52.52 41.91
CA ASP A 4 -29.07 52.75 41.74
C ASP A 4 -28.26 51.54 41.23
N GLU A 5 -28.66 50.32 41.62
CA GLU A 5 -28.00 49.06 41.21
C GLU A 5 -28.10 48.82 39.68
N GLY A 6 -29.24 49.17 39.06
CA GLY A 6 -29.46 48.98 37.62
C GLY A 6 -28.64 49.94 36.75
N VAL A 7 -28.44 51.19 37.21
CA VAL A 7 -27.69 52.22 36.46
C VAL A 7 -26.19 51.91 36.44
N TRP A 8 -25.65 51.36 37.54
CA TRP A 8 -24.25 50.95 37.63
C TRP A 8 -23.92 49.76 36.72
N ASN A 9 -24.81 48.76 36.66
CA ASN A 9 -24.62 47.57 35.83
C ASN A 9 -24.63 47.89 34.33
N ILE A 10 -25.49 48.82 33.89
CA ILE A 10 -25.56 49.26 32.49
C ILE A 10 -24.29 50.03 32.08
N LYS A 11 -23.75 50.89 32.97
CA LYS A 11 -22.51 51.63 32.70
C LYS A 11 -21.30 50.69 32.61
N MET A 12 -21.24 49.67 33.46
CA MET A 12 -20.21 48.63 33.41
C MET A 12 -20.31 47.82 32.12
N LEU A 13 -21.50 47.31 31.77
CA LEU A 13 -21.73 46.53 30.56
C LEU A 13 -21.34 47.29 29.27
N LYS A 14 -21.64 48.59 29.20
CA LYS A 14 -21.20 49.44 28.08
C LYS A 14 -19.68 49.56 28.00
N ARG A 15 -18.97 49.70 29.12
CA ARG A 15 -17.49 49.77 29.13
C ARG A 15 -16.86 48.45 28.69
N TYR A 16 -17.39 47.31 29.15
CA TYR A 16 -16.92 46.00 28.70
C TYR A 16 -17.20 45.78 27.22
N GLY A 17 -18.38 46.16 26.73
CA GLY A 17 -18.72 46.10 25.31
C GLY A 17 -17.77 46.92 24.43
N ILE A 18 -17.45 48.15 24.84
CA ILE A 18 -16.49 49.00 24.11
C ILE A 18 -15.08 48.40 24.13
N ARG A 19 -14.64 47.84 25.26
CA ARG A 19 -13.32 47.20 25.36
C ARG A 19 -13.22 45.96 24.46
N ILE A 20 -14.24 45.11 24.47
CA ILE A 20 -14.31 43.93 23.60
C ILE A 20 -14.30 44.36 22.13
N MET A 21 -15.10 45.36 21.77
CA MET A 21 -15.13 45.91 20.41
C MET A 21 -13.76 46.45 19.98
N MET A 22 -13.07 47.22 20.84
CA MET A 22 -11.73 47.74 20.55
C MET A 22 -10.70 46.62 20.40
N THR A 23 -10.77 45.56 21.21
CA THR A 23 -9.90 44.39 21.04
C THR A 23 -10.17 43.64 19.74
N CYS A 24 -11.44 43.48 19.34
CA CYS A 24 -11.78 42.86 18.06
C CYS A 24 -11.28 43.68 16.86
N LEU A 25 -11.40 45.01 16.93
CA LEU A 25 -10.88 45.92 15.89
C LEU A 25 -9.36 45.86 15.77
N LEU A 26 -8.64 45.79 16.90
CA LEU A 26 -7.18 45.62 16.90
C LEU A 26 -6.78 44.29 16.24
N VAL A 27 -7.45 43.19 16.58
CA VAL A 27 -7.18 41.87 15.99
C VAL A 27 -7.47 41.87 14.48
N ALA A 28 -8.59 42.47 14.06
CA ALA A 28 -8.92 42.60 12.64
C ALA A 28 -7.87 43.41 11.88
N ALA A 29 -7.39 44.53 12.44
CA ALA A 29 -6.33 45.34 11.85
C ALA A 29 -5.01 44.56 11.70
N LEU A 30 -4.63 43.78 12.72
CA LEU A 30 -3.45 42.91 12.67
C LEU A 30 -3.57 41.79 11.61
N CYS A 31 -4.76 41.21 11.44
CA CYS A 31 -4.99 40.23 10.38
C CYS A 31 -4.86 40.85 8.97
N VAL A 32 -5.39 42.06 8.78
CA VAL A 32 -5.30 42.77 7.49
C VAL A 32 -3.85 43.15 7.17
N THR A 33 -3.08 43.63 8.15
CA THR A 33 -1.66 43.96 7.94
C THR A 33 -0.82 42.72 7.66
N TRP A 34 -1.10 41.59 8.33
CA TRP A 34 -0.45 40.32 8.03
C TRP A 34 -0.72 39.83 6.60
N GLN A 35 -1.97 39.94 6.14
CA GLN A 35 -2.35 39.59 4.78
C GLN A 35 -1.66 40.48 3.74
N ALA A 36 -1.54 41.78 4.00
CA ALA A 36 -0.85 42.71 3.11
C ALA A 36 0.66 42.42 2.97
N PHE A 37 1.31 41.92 4.02
CA PHE A 37 2.74 41.60 4.01
C PHE A 37 3.04 40.22 3.41
N THR A 38 2.24 39.21 3.74
CA THR A 38 2.47 37.83 3.30
C THR A 38 1.82 37.50 1.95
N GLY A 39 0.80 38.25 1.56
CA GLY A 39 -0.01 37.97 0.37
C GLY A 39 -0.89 36.72 0.48
N VAL A 40 -0.87 36.02 1.62
CA VAL A 40 -1.61 34.77 1.83
C VAL A 40 -2.89 35.05 2.62
N SER A 41 -4.04 34.68 2.05
CA SER A 41 -5.33 34.77 2.72
C SER A 41 -5.52 33.64 3.73
N LEU A 42 -6.28 33.91 4.80
CA LEU A 42 -6.75 32.87 5.72
C LEU A 42 -7.50 31.74 5.00
N VAL A 43 -8.21 32.06 3.92
CA VAL A 43 -8.90 31.06 3.08
C VAL A 43 -7.90 30.14 2.39
N ASP A 44 -6.77 30.69 1.90
CA ASP A 44 -5.73 29.92 1.23
C ASP A 44 -4.97 29.03 2.22
N ILE A 45 -4.76 29.50 3.45
CA ILE A 45 -4.18 28.70 4.53
C ILE A 45 -5.10 27.53 4.86
N ILE A 46 -6.39 27.78 5.10
CA ILE A 46 -7.38 26.73 5.40
C ILE A 46 -7.48 25.74 4.23
N LYS A 47 -7.48 26.23 2.98
CA LYS A 47 -7.49 25.39 1.78
C LYS A 47 -6.23 24.53 1.70
N THR A 48 -5.05 25.10 1.98
CA THR A 48 -3.77 24.37 1.98
C THR A 48 -3.71 23.32 3.08
N TYR A 49 -4.20 23.63 4.29
CA TYR A 49 -4.31 22.66 5.38
C TYR A 49 -5.26 21.52 5.01
N LYS A 50 -6.43 21.84 4.44
CA LYS A 50 -7.42 20.83 4.01
C LYS A 50 -6.90 19.98 2.84
N GLU A 51 -6.19 20.58 1.88
CA GLU A 51 -5.54 19.85 0.79
C GLU A 51 -4.39 18.96 1.27
N ARG A 52 -3.61 19.41 2.27
CA ARG A 52 -2.58 18.57 2.91
C ARG A 52 -3.18 17.40 3.65
N ASP A 53 -4.22 17.62 4.45
CA ASP A 53 -4.93 16.58 5.19
C ASP A 53 -5.53 15.54 4.23
N VAL A 54 -6.20 15.99 3.16
CA VAL A 54 -6.71 15.10 2.11
C VAL A 54 -5.59 14.33 1.40
N LYS A 55 -4.44 14.96 1.10
CA LYS A 55 -3.29 14.29 0.48
C LYS A 55 -2.63 13.28 1.41
N GLU A 56 -2.52 13.57 2.71
CA GLU A 56 -1.97 12.64 3.70
C GLU A 56 -2.92 11.45 3.91
N VAL A 57 -4.23 11.69 3.96
CA VAL A 57 -5.25 10.64 4.03
C VAL A 57 -5.24 9.79 2.76
N HIS A 58 -5.21 10.39 1.56
CA HIS A 58 -5.09 9.64 0.29
C HIS A 58 -3.77 8.86 0.19
N ALA A 59 -2.66 9.43 0.63
CA ALA A 59 -1.36 8.74 0.62
C ALA A 59 -1.32 7.59 1.64
N ALA A 60 -1.97 7.74 2.79
CA ALA A 60 -2.13 6.70 3.80
C ALA A 60 -3.08 5.58 3.33
N GLU A 61 -4.17 5.92 2.64
CA GLU A 61 -5.10 4.97 2.03
C GLU A 61 -4.47 4.23 0.85
N MET A 62 -3.70 4.91 -0.01
CA MET A 62 -2.92 4.27 -1.08
C MET A 62 -1.79 3.38 -0.55
N LYS A 63 -1.25 3.67 0.65
CA LYS A 63 -0.28 2.81 1.35
C LYS A 63 -0.90 1.57 1.97
N LYS A 64 -2.23 1.46 2.05
CA LYS A 64 -2.91 0.28 2.58
C LYS A 64 -2.81 -0.87 1.56
N GLN A 65 -1.72 -1.65 1.71
CA GLN A 65 -1.41 -2.96 1.11
C GLN A 65 -2.05 -3.27 -0.25
N VAL A 66 -1.21 -3.25 -1.28
CA VAL A 66 -1.53 -3.68 -2.66
C VAL A 66 -1.55 -5.21 -2.77
N VAL A 67 -2.06 -5.92 -1.76
CA VAL A 67 -2.28 -7.36 -1.92
C VAL A 67 -3.57 -7.50 -2.73
N PRO A 68 -3.56 -8.11 -3.93
CA PRO A 68 -4.77 -8.23 -4.73
C PRO A 68 -5.83 -9.01 -3.94
N SER A 69 -7.05 -8.46 -3.85
CA SER A 69 -8.17 -9.15 -3.18
C SER A 69 -8.51 -10.45 -3.91
N LYS A 70 -9.24 -11.35 -3.24
CA LYS A 70 -9.72 -12.58 -3.89
C LYS A 70 -10.55 -12.29 -5.15
N GLU A 71 -11.32 -11.20 -5.18
CA GLU A 71 -12.08 -10.83 -6.39
C GLU A 71 -11.15 -10.45 -7.55
N VAL A 72 -10.07 -9.71 -7.28
CA VAL A 72 -9.08 -9.33 -8.30
C VAL A 72 -8.40 -10.56 -8.87
N ILE A 73 -7.99 -11.51 -8.02
CA ILE A 73 -7.39 -12.77 -8.49
C ILE A 73 -8.37 -13.52 -9.39
N ASN A 74 -9.63 -13.66 -8.97
CA ASN A 74 -10.66 -14.33 -9.77
C ASN A 74 -10.92 -13.63 -11.10
N ALA A 75 -10.90 -12.29 -11.13
CA ALA A 75 -11.07 -11.53 -12.36
C ALA A 75 -9.90 -11.76 -13.34
N LEU A 76 -8.66 -11.77 -12.84
CA LEU A 76 -7.47 -12.10 -13.64
C LEU A 76 -7.55 -13.53 -14.21
N GLU A 77 -8.04 -14.48 -13.40
CA GLU A 77 -8.29 -15.86 -13.84
C GLU A 77 -9.30 -15.94 -14.99
N GLN A 78 -10.33 -15.09 -14.98
CA GLN A 78 -11.39 -15.12 -16.01
C GLN A 78 -11.06 -14.29 -17.25
N ALA A 79 -10.29 -13.21 -17.10
CA ALA A 79 -10.03 -12.27 -18.19
C ALA A 79 -9.01 -12.78 -19.22
N ASN A 80 -8.13 -13.70 -18.84
CA ASN A 80 -7.06 -14.18 -19.69
C ASN A 80 -7.36 -15.57 -20.27
N ASP A 81 -7.07 -15.77 -21.55
CA ASP A 81 -7.08 -17.11 -22.14
C ASP A 81 -5.83 -17.88 -21.69
N TRP A 82 -5.98 -18.74 -20.69
CA TRP A 82 -4.89 -19.50 -20.12
C TRP A 82 -4.45 -20.71 -20.96
N SER A 83 -5.26 -21.12 -21.94
CA SER A 83 -4.98 -22.30 -22.78
C SER A 83 -3.72 -22.15 -23.63
N LYS A 84 -3.31 -20.89 -23.90
CA LYS A 84 -2.11 -20.55 -24.66
C LYS A 84 -0.79 -20.71 -23.89
N TYR A 85 -0.85 -20.86 -22.56
CA TYR A 85 0.35 -20.98 -21.73
C TYR A 85 0.68 -22.42 -21.39
N ARG A 86 1.97 -22.70 -21.25
CA ARG A 86 2.44 -23.99 -20.71
C ARG A 86 1.95 -24.14 -19.27
N VAL A 87 1.28 -25.26 -19.01
CA VAL A 87 0.78 -25.63 -17.67
C VAL A 87 1.73 -26.61 -17.02
N MET A 88 1.96 -26.47 -15.71
CA MET A 88 2.65 -27.47 -14.90
C MET A 88 1.95 -27.69 -13.56
N GLU A 89 1.75 -28.95 -13.18
CA GLU A 89 1.31 -29.29 -11.83
C GLU A 89 2.46 -29.08 -10.85
N MET A 90 2.22 -28.23 -9.85
CA MET A 90 3.19 -27.88 -8.81
C MET A 90 2.59 -28.15 -7.43
N THR A 91 3.43 -28.56 -6.48
CA THR A 91 3.06 -28.50 -5.06
C THR A 91 3.42 -27.12 -4.51
N ALA A 92 2.43 -26.33 -4.12
CA ALA A 92 2.63 -24.97 -3.63
C ALA A 92 2.38 -24.86 -2.12
N THR A 93 3.35 -24.30 -1.40
CA THR A 93 3.26 -23.89 0.00
C THR A 93 3.28 -22.37 0.12
N GLY A 94 3.05 -21.85 1.32
CA GLY A 94 3.25 -20.43 1.61
C GLY A 94 4.34 -20.25 2.66
N TYR A 95 5.11 -19.16 2.53
CA TYR A 95 6.18 -18.79 3.45
C TYR A 95 6.21 -17.28 3.69
N THR A 96 6.99 -16.87 4.69
CA THR A 96 7.15 -15.48 5.11
C THR A 96 8.64 -15.12 5.21
N SER A 97 8.95 -13.88 5.55
CA SER A 97 10.32 -13.48 5.88
C SER A 97 10.76 -13.88 7.29
N GLY A 98 9.84 -14.38 8.12
CA GLY A 98 10.07 -14.65 9.55
C GLY A 98 10.99 -15.84 9.83
N ALA A 99 11.33 -16.01 11.11
CA ALA A 99 12.24 -17.04 11.58
C ALA A 99 11.72 -18.46 11.31
N GLU A 100 10.39 -18.63 11.30
CA GLU A 100 9.68 -19.86 10.97
C GLU A 100 9.95 -20.37 9.55
N SER A 101 10.29 -19.47 8.62
CA SER A 101 10.53 -19.80 7.21
C SER A 101 12.00 -19.66 6.82
N THR A 102 12.68 -18.63 7.34
CA THR A 102 14.04 -18.27 6.90
C THR A 102 15.10 -18.38 7.99
N GLY A 103 14.69 -18.59 9.25
CA GLY A 103 15.58 -18.55 10.41
C GLY A 103 16.05 -17.14 10.79
N LYS A 104 15.55 -16.08 10.15
CA LYS A 104 15.98 -14.68 10.35
C LYS A 104 14.93 -13.86 11.12
N SER A 105 15.40 -12.92 11.92
CA SER A 105 14.56 -11.94 12.62
C SER A 105 14.66 -10.55 11.96
N PRO A 106 13.71 -9.62 12.21
CA PRO A 106 13.69 -8.30 11.57
C PRO A 106 14.96 -7.45 11.71
N GLY A 107 15.80 -7.73 12.71
CA GLY A 107 17.09 -7.05 12.89
C GLY A 107 18.25 -7.62 12.05
N HIS A 108 18.04 -8.72 11.33
CA HIS A 108 19.08 -9.36 10.53
C HIS A 108 19.30 -8.59 9.21
N PRO A 109 20.56 -8.36 8.76
CA PRO A 109 20.84 -7.59 7.54
C PRO A 109 20.16 -8.14 6.28
N GLU A 110 20.02 -9.46 6.21
CA GLU A 110 19.36 -10.16 5.10
C GLU A 110 17.88 -10.51 5.37
N TYR A 111 17.24 -9.89 6.37
CA TYR A 111 15.83 -10.12 6.64
C TYR A 111 14.97 -9.65 5.47
N GLY A 112 14.12 -10.55 4.96
CA GLY A 112 13.26 -10.26 3.82
C GLY A 112 13.99 -10.10 2.48
N ILE A 113 15.28 -10.44 2.40
CA ILE A 113 16.03 -10.43 1.12
C ILE A 113 15.97 -11.81 0.49
N THR A 114 15.47 -11.89 -0.75
CA THR A 114 15.40 -13.13 -1.53
C THR A 114 16.76 -13.49 -2.12
N TYR A 115 16.92 -14.71 -2.63
CA TYR A 115 18.15 -15.15 -3.31
C TYR A 115 18.57 -14.25 -4.49
N SER A 116 17.63 -13.65 -5.21
CA SER A 116 17.93 -12.71 -6.30
C SER A 116 18.48 -11.36 -5.84
N GLY A 117 18.35 -11.05 -4.55
CA GLY A 117 18.75 -9.77 -3.95
C GLY A 117 17.60 -8.76 -3.83
N VAL A 118 16.43 -9.01 -4.43
CA VAL A 118 15.25 -8.17 -4.21
C VAL A 118 14.56 -8.51 -2.89
N LYS A 119 13.88 -7.53 -2.30
CA LYS A 119 13.03 -7.71 -1.13
C LYS A 119 11.83 -8.57 -1.46
N ALA A 120 11.54 -9.50 -0.57
CA ALA A 120 10.31 -10.28 -0.63
C ALA A 120 9.12 -9.33 -0.55
N LYS A 121 8.16 -9.49 -1.46
CA LYS A 121 7.06 -8.55 -1.67
C LYS A 121 5.78 -9.30 -2.01
N ARG A 122 4.68 -8.90 -1.35
CA ARG A 122 3.32 -9.29 -1.73
C ARG A 122 2.64 -8.10 -2.41
N ASP A 123 2.41 -8.24 -3.70
CA ASP A 123 1.79 -7.22 -4.57
C ASP A 123 1.08 -7.94 -5.74
N LEU A 124 0.61 -7.21 -6.75
CA LEU A 124 0.09 -7.79 -7.99
C LEU A 124 1.04 -8.82 -8.59
N TYR A 125 2.33 -8.46 -8.69
CA TYR A 125 3.45 -9.36 -8.94
C TYR A 125 4.21 -9.57 -7.63
N SER A 126 3.99 -10.73 -7.04
CA SER A 126 4.62 -11.13 -5.78
C SER A 126 5.88 -11.95 -5.99
N THR A 127 6.84 -11.88 -5.08
CA THR A 127 8.03 -12.72 -5.12
C THR A 127 7.69 -14.15 -4.71
N ILE A 128 8.21 -15.16 -5.41
CA ILE A 128 8.02 -16.57 -5.07
C ILE A 128 9.37 -17.32 -5.09
N ALA A 129 9.42 -18.44 -4.36
CA ALA A 129 10.56 -19.35 -4.37
C ALA A 129 10.28 -20.57 -5.25
N ALA A 130 11.27 -20.99 -6.04
CA ALA A 130 11.17 -22.16 -6.92
C ALA A 130 12.52 -22.89 -7.08
N ASP A 131 12.51 -24.05 -7.73
CA ASP A 131 13.75 -24.69 -8.19
C ASP A 131 14.30 -23.94 -9.42
N LEU A 132 15.44 -23.28 -9.27
CA LEU A 132 16.04 -22.44 -10.32
C LEU A 132 16.51 -23.22 -11.56
N ARG A 133 16.60 -24.55 -11.48
CA ARG A 133 16.89 -25.41 -12.63
C ARG A 133 15.66 -25.58 -13.53
N VAL A 134 14.47 -25.45 -12.95
CA VAL A 134 13.18 -25.54 -13.66
C VAL A 134 12.72 -24.14 -14.06
N PHE A 135 12.77 -23.20 -13.13
CA PHE A 135 12.36 -21.81 -13.33
C PHE A 135 13.50 -20.86 -12.94
N PRO A 136 14.27 -20.36 -13.92
CA PRO A 136 15.29 -19.35 -13.66
C PRO A 136 14.70 -18.11 -13.00
N ILE A 137 15.53 -17.38 -12.25
CA ILE A 137 15.15 -16.09 -11.66
C ILE A 137 14.55 -15.16 -12.73
N GLY A 138 13.49 -14.45 -12.36
CA GLY A 138 12.70 -13.57 -13.22
C GLY A 138 11.60 -14.29 -14.00
N THR A 139 11.42 -15.61 -13.82
CA THR A 139 10.29 -16.34 -14.40
C THR A 139 8.98 -15.81 -13.81
N ILE A 140 8.01 -15.51 -14.67
CA ILE A 140 6.68 -15.06 -14.29
C ILE A 140 5.73 -16.25 -14.41
N LEU A 141 5.12 -16.61 -13.30
CA LEU A 141 4.09 -17.62 -13.20
C LEU A 141 2.77 -16.95 -12.83
N PHE A 142 1.67 -17.51 -13.31
CA PHE A 142 0.36 -17.23 -12.76
C PHE A 142 -0.11 -18.43 -11.95
N VAL A 143 -0.44 -18.20 -10.69
CA VAL A 143 -0.83 -19.22 -9.73
C VAL A 143 -2.29 -18.98 -9.33
N PRO A 144 -3.22 -19.85 -9.75
CA PRO A 144 -4.63 -19.72 -9.39
C PRO A 144 -4.83 -19.62 -7.87
N GLY A 145 -5.67 -18.68 -7.45
CA GLY A 145 -5.94 -18.33 -6.05
C GLY A 145 -4.85 -17.51 -5.35
N TYR A 146 -3.74 -17.18 -6.04
CA TYR A 146 -2.66 -16.35 -5.50
C TYR A 146 -2.38 -15.10 -6.35
N GLY A 147 -2.35 -15.24 -7.68
CA GLY A 147 -2.03 -14.18 -8.63
C GLY A 147 -0.69 -14.39 -9.33
N TYR A 148 -0.08 -13.31 -9.82
CA TYR A 148 1.22 -13.37 -10.49
C TYR A 148 2.36 -13.53 -9.48
N GLY A 149 3.22 -14.52 -9.74
CA GLY A 149 4.43 -14.79 -8.99
C GLY A 149 5.67 -14.61 -9.87
N VAL A 150 6.64 -13.84 -9.39
CA VAL A 150 7.96 -13.71 -10.02
C VAL A 150 8.96 -14.53 -9.22
N VAL A 151 9.62 -15.48 -9.88
CA VAL A 151 10.64 -16.31 -9.25
C VAL A 151 11.84 -15.44 -8.88
N ALA A 152 11.97 -15.17 -7.59
CA ALA A 152 12.98 -14.29 -7.01
C ALA A 152 13.85 -15.03 -5.97
N ASP A 153 13.38 -16.17 -5.50
CA ASP A 153 13.99 -16.87 -4.37
C ASP A 153 14.20 -18.36 -4.63
N LYS A 154 15.02 -19.01 -3.78
CA LYS A 154 15.19 -20.47 -3.76
C LYS A 154 15.16 -20.98 -2.32
N GLY A 155 14.50 -22.11 -2.12
CA GLY A 155 14.51 -22.83 -0.84
C GLY A 155 15.35 -24.09 -0.88
N GLY A 156 15.89 -24.50 0.27
CA GLY A 156 16.57 -25.80 0.41
C GLY A 156 15.63 -26.98 0.09
N ALA A 157 14.38 -26.91 0.57
CA ALA A 157 13.35 -27.93 0.36
C ALA A 157 12.50 -27.73 -0.91
N ILE A 158 12.71 -26.62 -1.63
CA ILE A 158 11.98 -26.26 -2.85
C ILE A 158 12.78 -26.79 -4.05
N LYS A 159 12.48 -28.03 -4.44
CA LYS A 159 13.15 -28.78 -5.51
C LYS A 159 12.14 -29.42 -6.45
N GLY A 160 12.45 -29.44 -7.75
CA GLY A 160 11.58 -29.95 -8.80
C GLY A 160 10.28 -29.14 -8.89
N ASN A 161 9.15 -29.85 -8.93
CA ASN A 161 7.82 -29.24 -9.09
C ASN A 161 7.25 -28.73 -7.76
N ARG A 162 8.01 -27.89 -7.05
CA ARG A 162 7.59 -27.21 -5.81
C ARG A 162 7.71 -25.71 -5.93
N LEU A 163 6.74 -25.00 -5.33
CA LEU A 163 6.74 -23.55 -5.18
C LEU A 163 6.52 -23.17 -3.72
N ASP A 164 7.12 -22.06 -3.32
CA ASP A 164 6.79 -21.38 -2.07
C ASP A 164 6.31 -19.96 -2.37
N LEU A 165 5.10 -19.66 -1.96
CA LEU A 165 4.42 -18.40 -2.24
C LEU A 165 4.62 -17.44 -1.07
N TYR A 166 5.16 -16.25 -1.33
CA TYR A 166 5.42 -15.30 -0.27
C TYR A 166 4.13 -14.68 0.26
N TYR A 167 4.07 -14.53 1.58
CA TYR A 167 3.09 -13.76 2.33
C TYR A 167 3.79 -12.91 3.38
N GLU A 168 3.17 -11.78 3.75
CA GLU A 168 3.75 -10.87 4.74
C GLU A 168 3.63 -11.45 6.17
N THR A 169 2.54 -12.16 6.47
CA THR A 169 2.30 -12.74 7.79
C THR A 169 1.98 -14.23 7.72
N VAL A 170 2.31 -14.93 8.81
CA VAL A 170 1.95 -16.34 8.98
C VAL A 170 0.44 -16.54 8.96
N GLN A 171 -0.32 -15.59 9.53
CA GLN A 171 -1.77 -15.63 9.53
C GLN A 171 -2.35 -15.57 8.11
N ASP A 172 -1.73 -14.81 7.21
CA ASP A 172 -2.12 -14.78 5.80
C ASP A 172 -1.84 -16.11 5.11
N VAL A 173 -0.70 -16.75 5.42
CA VAL A 173 -0.42 -18.09 4.91
C VAL A 173 -1.54 -19.05 5.29
N TYR A 174 -1.96 -19.10 6.56
CA TYR A 174 -3.01 -20.03 7.01
C TYR A 174 -4.42 -19.70 6.52
N SER A 175 -4.75 -18.41 6.42
CA SER A 175 -6.11 -17.96 6.06
C SER A 175 -6.35 -17.90 4.56
N GLN A 176 -5.30 -17.63 3.78
CA GLN A 176 -5.38 -17.46 2.33
C GLN A 176 -4.80 -18.66 1.58
N TRP A 177 -3.93 -19.45 2.22
CA TRP A 177 -3.26 -20.57 1.59
C TRP A 177 -3.17 -21.82 2.48
N GLY A 178 -2.74 -22.90 1.85
CA GLY A 178 -2.42 -24.17 2.50
C GLY A 178 -1.60 -24.99 1.52
N LYS A 179 -0.92 -26.04 1.99
CA LYS A 179 -0.17 -26.92 1.09
C LYS A 179 -1.14 -27.64 0.16
N LYS A 180 -1.07 -27.35 -1.14
CA LYS A 180 -1.91 -28.00 -2.16
C LYS A 180 -1.18 -28.17 -3.48
N LYS A 181 -1.68 -29.08 -4.30
CA LYS A 181 -1.28 -29.16 -5.70
C LYS A 181 -2.07 -28.14 -6.51
N VAL A 182 -1.41 -27.46 -7.42
CA VAL A 182 -2.02 -26.43 -8.28
C VAL A 182 -1.38 -26.48 -9.67
N ASN A 183 -2.21 -26.31 -10.69
CA ASN A 183 -1.77 -26.13 -12.07
C ASN A 183 -1.36 -24.67 -12.26
N VAL A 184 -0.06 -24.43 -12.45
CA VAL A 184 0.48 -23.09 -12.67
C VAL A 184 0.71 -22.85 -14.15
N TYR A 185 0.52 -21.60 -14.57
CA TYR A 185 0.72 -21.17 -15.95
C TYR A 185 2.03 -20.43 -16.06
N VAL A 186 2.89 -20.87 -16.98
CA VAL A 186 4.17 -20.20 -17.25
C VAL A 186 3.93 -19.05 -18.20
N VAL A 187 3.87 -17.83 -17.67
CA VAL A 187 3.57 -16.61 -18.44
C VAL A 187 4.80 -16.15 -19.22
N LYS A 188 5.97 -16.17 -18.56
CA LYS A 188 7.25 -15.79 -19.17
C LYS A 188 8.40 -16.51 -18.47
N MET A 189 9.29 -17.12 -19.25
CA MET A 189 10.52 -17.68 -18.70
C MET A 189 11.53 -16.58 -18.33
N GLY A 190 12.14 -16.71 -17.17
CA GLY A 190 13.16 -15.80 -16.66
C GLY A 190 14.50 -16.00 -17.38
N ASN A 191 15.34 -14.97 -17.30
CA ASN A 191 16.70 -14.98 -17.85
C ASN A 191 17.78 -15.19 -16.78
N GLY A 192 17.38 -15.51 -15.53
CA GLY A 192 18.29 -15.72 -14.42
C GLY A 192 18.63 -14.45 -13.63
N LYS A 193 18.00 -13.30 -13.92
CA LYS A 193 18.20 -12.04 -13.21
C LYS A 193 16.87 -11.36 -12.87
N LEU A 194 16.84 -10.66 -11.74
CA LEU A 194 15.74 -9.82 -11.31
C LEU A 194 16.30 -8.68 -10.47
N SER A 195 15.88 -7.45 -10.76
CA SER A 195 16.22 -6.24 -10.00
C SER A 195 14.97 -5.63 -9.37
N GLU A 196 15.16 -4.79 -8.35
CA GLU A 196 14.06 -4.06 -7.70
C GLU A 196 13.31 -3.16 -8.67
N ASP A 197 14.03 -2.52 -9.60
CA ASP A 197 13.43 -1.67 -10.61
C ASP A 197 12.54 -2.48 -11.54
N GLN A 198 13.01 -3.65 -12.00
CA GLN A 198 12.20 -4.55 -12.83
C GLN A 198 10.94 -5.03 -12.10
N LEU A 199 11.07 -5.43 -10.83
CA LEU A 199 9.92 -5.85 -10.03
C LEU A 199 8.93 -4.69 -9.78
N THR A 200 9.46 -3.49 -9.61
CA THR A 200 8.66 -2.27 -9.43
C THR A 200 7.93 -1.90 -10.72
N MET A 201 8.60 -1.96 -11.87
CA MET A 201 7.98 -1.73 -13.18
C MET A 201 6.85 -2.73 -13.46
N LEU A 202 7.02 -4.01 -13.14
CA LEU A 202 5.94 -5.00 -13.27
C LEU A 202 4.71 -4.64 -12.43
N ASN A 203 4.93 -4.12 -11.22
CA ASN A 203 3.85 -3.69 -10.34
C ASN A 203 3.28 -2.32 -10.70
N GLN A 204 3.98 -1.51 -11.50
CA GLN A 204 3.55 -0.17 -11.91
C GLN A 204 2.99 -0.12 -13.33
N ASP A 205 3.11 -1.19 -14.12
CA ASP A 205 2.62 -1.25 -15.49
C ASP A 205 1.16 -0.79 -15.58
N GLU A 206 0.94 0.32 -16.29
CA GLU A 206 -0.34 1.02 -16.34
C GLU A 206 -1.47 0.14 -16.87
N THR A 207 -1.14 -0.80 -17.77
CA THR A 207 -2.11 -1.76 -18.32
C THR A 207 -2.69 -2.65 -17.23
N MET A 208 -1.88 -2.97 -16.22
CA MET A 208 -2.29 -3.70 -15.03
C MET A 208 -2.84 -2.78 -13.92
N GLN A 209 -2.45 -1.51 -13.91
CA GLN A 209 -3.00 -0.50 -13.00
C GLN A 209 -4.42 -0.09 -13.38
N VAL A 210 -4.84 -0.16 -14.65
CA VAL A 210 -6.25 0.07 -15.01
C VAL A 210 -7.16 -0.97 -14.35
N PHE A 211 -6.72 -2.24 -14.30
CA PHE A 211 -7.38 -3.23 -13.46
C PHE A 211 -7.37 -2.76 -12.01
N ARG A 212 -6.21 -2.40 -11.44
CA ARG A 212 -6.11 -1.91 -10.04
C ARG A 212 -7.00 -0.70 -9.72
N GLY A 213 -7.10 0.28 -10.62
CA GLY A 213 -7.84 1.53 -10.46
C GLY A 213 -9.34 1.41 -10.67
N GLN A 214 -9.79 0.49 -11.54
CA GLN A 214 -11.22 0.14 -11.65
C GLN A 214 -11.77 -0.43 -10.33
N TYR A 215 -10.94 -1.11 -9.54
CA TYR A 215 -11.37 -1.74 -8.28
C TYR A 215 -11.24 -0.86 -7.04
N LEU A 216 -10.26 0.06 -6.98
CA LEU A 216 -10.21 1.07 -5.90
C LEU A 216 -11.43 2.01 -5.92
N LYS A 217 -12.10 2.13 -7.07
CA LYS A 217 -13.29 2.97 -7.27
C LYS A 217 -14.61 2.28 -6.91
N GLN A 218 -14.60 0.98 -6.58
CA GLN A 218 -15.78 0.22 -6.16
C GLN A 218 -15.96 0.16 -4.63
N ARG A 219 -15.25 1.02 -3.88
CA ARG A 219 -15.49 1.27 -2.46
C ARG A 219 -16.28 2.54 -2.23
#